data_AF-A0A820R6P5-F1
#
_entry.id   AF-A0A820R6P5-F1
#
_cell.length_a   1.000
_cell.length_b   1.000
_cell.length_c   1.000
_cell.angle_alpha   90.00
_cell.angle_beta   90.00
_cell.angle_gamma   90.00
#
_symmetry.space_group_name_H-M   'P 1'
#
loop_
_entity.id
_entity.type
_entity.pdbx_description
1 polymer ?
#
loop_
_entity_poly.entity_id
_entity_poly.type
_entity_poly.pdbx_seq_one_letter_code
_entity_poly.pdbx_strand_id
1 'polypeptide(L)' 'MTTLINCQELQREEIESLEMIFGSAWSKYDENSETYRLALERNSEQRIELQVTFIDGYPIHNPPKYSIFAPWLKGT' A
#
# COMPACT_ATOMS: atom_id res chain seq x y z
N MET A 1 17.16 26.36 9.21
CA MET A 1 16.84 25.91 7.84
C MET A 1 16.05 24.62 7.98
N THR A 2 14.73 24.71 8.00
CA THR A 2 13.85 23.54 8.10
C THR A 2 13.66 23.03 6.67
N THR A 3 14.27 21.90 6.33
CA THR A 3 14.03 21.21 5.07
C THR A 3 12.53 20.93 4.96
N LEU A 4 11.86 21.54 3.99
CA LEU A 4 10.49 21.17 3.62
C LEU A 4 10.58 19.78 2.99
N ILE A 5 10.45 18.75 3.82
CA ILE A 5 10.37 17.37 3.34
C ILE A 5 9.07 17.26 2.53
N ASN A 6 9.19 16.91 1.26
CA ASN A 6 8.04 16.80 0.37
C ASN A 6 7.42 15.40 0.49
N CYS A 7 6.23 15.30 1.10
CA CYS A 7 5.49 14.06 1.22
C CYS A 7 5.33 13.34 -0.13
N GLN A 8 5.12 14.09 -1.22
CA GLN A 8 4.89 13.51 -2.54
C GLN A 8 6.14 12.84 -3.13
N GLU A 9 7.33 13.36 -2.80
CA GLU A 9 8.58 12.77 -3.25
C GLU A 9 8.85 11.46 -2.51
N LEU A 10 8.67 11.47 -1.18
CA LEU A 10 8.80 10.26 -0.36
C LEU A 10 7.80 9.17 -0.75
N GLN A 11 6.54 9.55 -1.03
CA GLN A 11 5.53 8.61 -1.52
C GLN A 11 5.97 7.95 -2.83
N ARG A 12 6.53 8.73 -3.76
CA ARG A 12 7.01 8.21 -5.04
C ARG A 12 8.17 7.24 -4.87
N GLU A 13 9.18 7.61 -4.08
CA GLU A 13 10.32 6.73 -3.79
C GLU A 13 9.86 5.42 -3.14
N GLU A 14 8.87 5.49 -2.25
CA GLU A 14 8.27 4.30 -1.63
C GLU A 14 7.53 3.44 -2.64
N ILE A 15 6.72 4.02 -3.53
CA ILE A 15 6.01 3.28 -4.58
C ILE A 15 6.99 2.56 -5.51
N GLU A 16 8.03 3.26 -5.99
CA GLU A 16 9.06 2.66 -6.86
C GLU A 16 9.79 1.52 -6.14
N SER A 17 10.06 1.68 -4.85
CA SER A 17 10.66 0.64 -4.02
C SER A 17 9.72 -0.58 -3.87
N LEU A 18 8.44 -0.35 -3.61
CA LEU A 18 7.43 -1.41 -3.47
C LEU A 18 7.19 -2.14 -4.79
N GLU A 19 7.14 -1.42 -5.91
CA GLU A 19 7.08 -1.99 -7.26
C GLU A 19 8.30 -2.86 -7.56
N MET A 20 9.49 -2.46 -7.12
CA MET A 20 10.71 -3.26 -7.29
C MET A 20 10.70 -4.53 -6.42
N ILE A 21 10.20 -4.46 -5.18
CA ILE A 21 10.19 -5.58 -4.24
C ILE A 21 9.10 -6.61 -4.60
N PHE A 22 7.89 -6.13 -4.89
CA PHE A 22 6.71 -6.97 -5.05
C PHE A 22 6.33 -7.20 -6.52
N GLY A 23 6.88 -6.43 -7.46
CA GLY A 23 6.64 -6.60 -8.89
C GLY A 23 5.15 -6.63 -9.21
N SER A 24 4.73 -7.69 -9.91
CA SER A 24 3.34 -7.88 -10.33
C SER A 24 2.34 -8.12 -9.19
N ALA A 25 2.80 -8.40 -7.97
CA ALA A 25 1.93 -8.54 -6.81
C ALA A 25 1.45 -7.17 -6.29
N TRP A 26 2.16 -6.09 -6.62
CA TRP A 26 1.80 -4.72 -6.27
C TRP A 26 1.14 -4.01 -7.46
N SER A 27 0.03 -3.33 -7.22
CA SER A 27 -0.72 -2.64 -8.26
C SER A 27 -1.50 -1.46 -7.70
N LYS A 28 -1.71 -0.43 -8.52
CA LYS A 28 -2.61 0.66 -8.16
C LYS A 28 -4.05 0.17 -8.20
N TYR A 29 -4.79 0.34 -7.10
CA TYR A 29 -6.17 -0.15 -6.96
C TYR A 29 -7.19 0.84 -7.51
N ASP A 30 -6.94 2.13 -7.34
CA ASP A 30 -7.83 3.21 -7.77
C ASP A 30 -6.99 4.31 -8.42
N GLU A 31 -7.39 4.80 -9.59
CA GLU A 31 -6.62 5.82 -10.32
C GLU A 31 -6.81 7.24 -9.76
N ASN A 32 -7.92 7.46 -9.03
CA ASN A 32 -8.30 8.77 -8.50
C ASN A 32 -7.79 9.00 -7.06
N SER A 33 -7.27 7.97 -6.42
CA SER A 33 -6.73 8.01 -5.06
C SER A 33 -5.38 7.29 -5.03
N GLU A 34 -4.53 7.68 -4.08
CA GLU A 34 -3.24 7.00 -3.84
C GLU A 34 -3.49 5.71 -3.05
N THR A 35 -4.29 4.83 -3.63
CA THR A 35 -4.66 3.54 -3.06
C THR A 35 -4.07 2.42 -3.89
N TYR A 36 -3.33 1.56 -3.23
CA TYR A 36 -2.58 0.45 -3.80
C TYR A 36 -3.05 -0.87 -3.22
N ARG A 37 -2.79 -1.94 -3.95
CA ARG A 37 -3.13 -3.31 -3.60
C ARG A 37 -1.90 -4.18 -3.72
N LEU A 38 -1.63 -4.94 -2.67
CA LEU A 38 -0.68 -6.04 -2.62
C LEU A 38 -1.46 -7.37 -2.53
N ALA A 39 -1.33 -8.21 -3.56
CA ALA A 39 -1.92 -9.54 -3.59
C ALA A 39 -0.88 -10.59 -3.16
N LEU A 40 -1.13 -11.25 -2.02
CA LEU A 40 -0.29 -12.32 -1.51
C LEU A 40 -1.07 -13.64 -1.56
N GLU A 41 -0.50 -14.66 -2.19
CA GLU A 41 -1.11 -15.96 -2.29
C GLU A 41 -0.13 -17.04 -1.83
N ARG A 42 -0.53 -17.85 -0.85
CA ARG A 42 0.23 -19.03 -0.44
C ARG A 42 -0.19 -20.27 -1.23
N ASN A 43 -1.49 -20.37 -1.50
CA ASN A 43 -2.14 -21.37 -2.34
C ASN A 43 -3.53 -20.83 -2.74
N SER A 44 -4.24 -21.57 -3.61
CA SER A 44 -5.54 -21.16 -4.15
C SER A 44 -6.62 -20.85 -3.11
N GLU A 45 -6.49 -21.33 -1.87
CA GLU A 45 -7.44 -21.12 -0.78
C GLU A 45 -7.00 -20.02 0.19
N GLN A 46 -5.71 -19.71 0.22
CA GLN A 46 -5.07 -18.77 1.15
C GLN A 46 -4.50 -17.57 0.39
N ARG A 47 -5.41 -16.76 -0.14
CA ARG A 47 -5.11 -15.46 -0.74
C ARG A 47 -5.47 -14.32 0.21
N ILE A 48 -4.56 -13.36 0.35
CA ILE A 48 -4.74 -12.12 1.11
C ILE A 48 -4.56 -10.95 0.13
N GLU A 49 -5.50 -10.02 0.13
CA GLU A 49 -5.32 -8.73 -0.53
C GLU A 49 -5.15 -7.66 0.55
N LEU A 50 -3.96 -7.06 0.60
CA LEU A 50 -3.69 -5.90 1.43
C LEU A 50 -3.89 -4.65 0.58
N GLN A 51 -4.81 -3.78 1.00
CA GLN A 51 -5.01 -2.47 0.43
C GLN A 51 -4.31 -1.43 1.30
N VAL A 52 -3.52 -0.57 0.68
CA VAL A 52 -2.77 0.52 1.32
C VAL A 52 -3.24 1.83 0.71
N THR A 53 -3.73 2.76 1.52
CA THR A 53 -4.15 4.09 1.07
C THR A 53 -3.25 5.15 1.70
N PHE A 54 -2.60 5.95 0.87
CA PHE A 54 -1.85 7.11 1.30
C PHE A 54 -2.83 8.26 1.52
N ILE A 55 -3.12 8.53 2.80
CA ILE A 55 -3.99 9.62 3.21
C ILE A 55 -3.22 10.95 3.20
N ASP A 56 -3.96 12.04 3.21
CA ASP A 56 -3.36 13.38 3.27
C ASP A 56 -2.40 13.49 4.46
N GLY A 57 -1.22 14.05 4.23
CA GLY A 57 -0.16 14.15 5.23
C GLY A 57 0.71 12.89 5.40
N TYR A 58 0.45 11.76 4.73
CA TYR A 58 1.40 10.64 4.65
C TYR A 58 2.64 11.04 3.83
N PRO A 59 3.87 10.60 4.16
CA PRO A 59 4.26 9.81 5.33
C PRO A 59 4.63 10.63 6.58
N ILE A 60 4.66 11.96 6.49
CA ILE A 60 5.27 12.81 7.53
C ILE A 60 4.36 12.99 8.75
N HIS A 61 3.08 13.24 8.52
CA HIS A 61 2.12 13.65 9.54
C HIS A 61 1.18 12.52 9.95
N ASN A 62 0.83 11.65 9.01
CA ASN A 62 -0.14 10.59 9.21
C ASN A 62 0.41 9.25 8.72
N PRO A 63 0.07 8.13 9.36
CA PRO A 63 0.35 6.80 8.83
C PRO A 63 -0.57 6.50 7.63
N PRO A 64 -0.24 5.51 6.79
CA PRO A 64 -1.13 5.10 5.72
C PRO A 64 -2.26 4.25 6.30
N LYS A 65 -3.37 4.15 5.57
CA LYS A 65 -4.51 3.32 5.98
C LYS A 65 -4.39 1.94 5.35
N TYR A 66 -4.49 0.90 6.17
CA TYR A 66 -4.46 -0.49 5.72
C TYR A 66 -5.84 -1.13 5.80
N SER A 67 -6.21 -1.90 4.77
CA SER A 67 -7.38 -2.79 4.80
C SER A 67 -6.97 -4.18 4.31
N ILE A 68 -7.38 -5.22 5.02
CA ILE A 68 -7.03 -6.60 4.69
C ILE A 68 -8.29 -7.32 4.23
N PHE A 69 -8.21 -7.95 3.06
CA PHE A 69 -9.25 -8.84 2.54
C PHE A 69 -8.70 -10.25 2.47
N ALA A 70 -9.19 -11.10 3.37
CA ALA A 70 -8.84 -12.51 3.44
C ALA A 70 -10.08 -13.31 3.85
N PRO A 71 -10.93 -13.77 2.90
CA PRO A 71 -12.19 -14.44 3.22
C PRO A 71 -12.05 -15.70 4.07
N TRP A 72 -10.91 -16.38 3.97
CA TRP A 72 -10.55 -17.56 4.75
C TRP A 72 -10.12 -17.21 6.19
N LEU A 73 -9.70 -15.97 6.44
CA LEU A 73 -9.31 -15.47 7.75
C LEU A 73 -10.57 -15.10 8.55
N LYS A 74 -11.42 -16.09 8.81
CA LYS A 74 -12.51 -15.92 9.78
C LYS A 74 -11.89 -15.92 11.16
N GLY A 75 -12.07 -14.82 11.90
CA GLY A 75 -11.65 -14.73 13.30
C GLY A 75 -12.31 -15.83 14.11
N THR A 76 -11.51 -16.78 14.58
CA THR A 76 -11.86 -17.69 15.67
C THR A 76 -11.93 -16.94 16.99
#